data_AF-A0A4R1AT48-F1
#
_entry.id   AF-A0A4R1AT48-F1
#
_cell.length_a   1.000
_cell.length_b   1.000
_cell.length_c   1.000
_cell.angle_alpha   90.00
_cell.angle_beta   90.00
_cell.angle_gamma   90.00
#
_symmetry.space_group_name_H-M   'P 1'
#
loop_
_entity.id
_entity.type
_entity.pdbx_description
1 polymer ?
#
loop_
_entity_poly.entity_id
_entity_poly.type
_entity_poly.pdbx_seq_one_letter_code
_entity_poly.pdbx_strand_id
1 'polypeptide(L)'
;MSRLNGILAEIVKVLPDSNYNDYVIQYSYEGEIVTIKVRDEELQEIKDDRILQLELGQEVIYTPLDITVKIDQINYLYGQVAIRFPDDGVQVVGLETLRLLDEESVALNKDNDLCIQKFKVGDKVKTKTDDDYNNLTGTIMNLKSYNYGTEYTVMFEDGRDTVFNNKELEFVAEKSKSGRFTEIALELGQFTDEKNKQYGSSVDATYEMIKVLMERYTYDEENYLMPKSLLQHILLQVRMMDKQNRLFNNPSGKGDSESPYKDLVGYSLIGVDMVERNNEKTN
;
A
#
# COMPACT_ATOMS: atom_id res chain seq x y z
N MET A 1 22.21 -7.31 -27.59
CA MET A 1 22.70 -6.22 -26.72
C MET A 1 23.39 -6.85 -25.51
N SER A 2 24.40 -6.20 -24.94
CA SER A 2 25.20 -6.77 -23.84
C SER A 2 25.50 -5.70 -22.79
N ARG A 3 25.80 -6.09 -21.55
CA ARG A 3 25.99 -5.15 -20.43
C ARG A 3 27.45 -4.97 -20.05
N LEU A 4 27.80 -3.77 -19.59
CA LEU A 4 28.93 -3.55 -18.68
C LEU A 4 28.38 -2.93 -17.39
N ASN A 5 28.57 -3.59 -16.24
CA ASN A 5 28.19 -3.08 -14.91
C ASN A 5 26.72 -2.62 -14.79
N GLY A 6 25.79 -3.29 -15.47
CA GLY A 6 24.36 -3.00 -15.38
C GLY A 6 23.83 -1.91 -16.34
N ILE A 7 24.71 -1.27 -17.11
CA ILE A 7 24.36 -0.31 -18.15
C ILE A 7 24.06 -1.06 -19.46
N LEU A 8 22.98 -0.67 -20.15
CA LEU A 8 22.64 -1.22 -21.46
C LEU A 8 23.64 -0.72 -22.51
N ALA A 9 24.31 -1.65 -23.20
CA ALA A 9 25.26 -1.31 -24.24
C ALA A 9 25.03 -2.12 -25.53
N GLU A 10 25.36 -1.51 -26.66
CA GLU A 10 25.33 -2.13 -27.97
C GLU A 10 26.74 -2.59 -28.36
N ILE A 11 26.89 -3.84 -28.82
CA ILE A 11 28.15 -4.32 -29.38
C ILE A 11 28.29 -3.76 -30.79
N VAL A 12 29.29 -2.91 -30.99
CA VAL A 12 29.54 -2.23 -32.28
C VAL A 12 30.56 -2.99 -33.11
N LYS A 13 31.56 -3.60 -32.47
CA LYS A 13 32.64 -4.29 -33.16
C LYS A 13 33.19 -5.44 -32.32
N VAL A 14 33.39 -6.58 -32.95
CA VAL A 14 34.15 -7.71 -32.39
C VAL A 14 35.61 -7.54 -32.79
N LEU A 15 36.53 -7.58 -31.83
CA LEU A 15 37.97 -7.52 -32.02
C LEU A 15 38.55 -8.93 -31.85
N PRO A 16 38.91 -9.61 -32.96
CA PRO A 16 39.52 -10.93 -32.86
C PRO A 16 40.94 -10.78 -32.31
N ASP A 17 41.15 -11.17 -31.05
CA ASP A 17 42.48 -11.44 -30.49
C ASP A 17 42.68 -12.96 -30.37
N SER A 18 43.93 -13.39 -30.44
CA SER A 18 44.37 -14.78 -30.57
C SER A 18 43.90 -15.75 -29.49
N ASN A 19 43.38 -15.27 -28.35
CA ASN A 19 42.96 -16.12 -27.22
C ASN A 19 41.60 -15.76 -26.60
N TYR A 20 41.07 -14.54 -26.81
CA TYR A 20 39.79 -14.09 -26.26
C TYR A 20 39.12 -13.13 -27.23
N ASN A 21 37.79 -13.16 -27.29
CA ASN A 21 37.04 -12.14 -28.01
C ASN A 21 36.96 -10.88 -27.15
N ASP A 22 37.53 -9.79 -27.64
CA ASP A 22 37.28 -8.46 -27.09
C ASP A 22 36.15 -7.80 -27.89
N TYR A 23 35.35 -6.98 -27.21
CA TYR A 23 34.22 -6.28 -27.80
C TYR A 23 34.39 -4.77 -27.65
N VAL A 24 34.02 -4.02 -28.67
CA VAL A 24 33.80 -2.58 -28.56
C VAL A 24 32.31 -2.39 -28.37
N ILE A 25 31.94 -1.82 -27.22
CA ILE A 25 30.55 -1.50 -26.89
C ILE A 25 30.31 0.01 -26.87
N GLN A 26 29.07 0.40 -27.15
CA GLN A 26 28.58 1.77 -27.02
C GLN A 26 27.41 1.81 -26.03
N TYR A 27 27.40 2.80 -25.14
CA TYR A 27 26.28 3.06 -24.24
C TYR A 27 26.09 4.57 -24.04
N SER A 28 24.88 4.96 -23.63
CA SER A 28 24.59 6.35 -23.27
C SER A 28 24.83 6.57 -21.78
N TYR A 29 25.58 7.61 -21.43
CA TYR A 29 25.79 8.06 -20.07
C TYR A 29 25.70 9.59 -20.04
N GLU A 30 24.79 10.12 -19.22
CA GLU A 30 24.54 11.57 -19.13
C GLU A 30 24.28 12.26 -20.49
N GLY A 31 23.69 11.54 -21.44
CA GLY A 31 23.37 12.04 -22.78
C GLY A 31 24.52 11.97 -23.78
N GLU A 32 25.71 11.55 -23.37
CA GLU A 32 26.84 11.31 -24.27
C GLU A 32 26.95 9.82 -24.64
N ILE A 33 27.38 9.55 -25.87
CA ILE A 33 27.67 8.18 -26.33
C ILE A 33 29.11 7.85 -25.97
N VAL A 34 29.28 6.94 -25.01
CA VAL A 34 30.59 6.46 -24.58
C VAL A 34 30.91 5.17 -25.32
N THR A 35 32.11 5.08 -25.89
CA THR A 35 32.63 3.88 -26.56
C THR A 35 33.79 3.32 -25.75
N ILE A 36 33.73 2.03 -25.40
CA ILE A 36 34.80 1.36 -24.64
C ILE A 36 35.06 -0.04 -25.16
N LYS A 37 36.25 -0.55 -24.85
CA LYS A 37 36.65 -1.93 -25.09
C LYS A 37 36.42 -2.74 -23.82
N VAL A 38 35.76 -3.89 -23.96
CA VAL A 38 35.42 -4.81 -22.87
C VAL A 38 35.74 -6.24 -23.28
N ARG A 39 36.02 -7.11 -22.30
CA ARG A 39 36.24 -8.54 -22.50
C ARG A 39 34.90 -9.29 -22.47
N ASP A 40 34.87 -10.47 -23.07
CA ASP A 40 33.70 -11.36 -23.03
C ASP A 40 33.18 -11.62 -21.61
N GLU A 41 34.09 -11.85 -20.64
CA GLU A 41 33.74 -12.10 -19.22
C GLU A 41 33.08 -10.90 -18.53
N GLU A 42 33.27 -9.69 -19.07
CA GLU A 42 32.66 -8.46 -18.56
C GLU A 42 31.27 -8.22 -19.15
N LEU A 43 30.91 -8.98 -20.19
CA LEU A 43 29.60 -8.96 -20.81
C LEU A 43 28.66 -9.93 -20.12
N GLN A 44 27.47 -9.45 -19.81
CA GLN A 44 26.38 -10.29 -19.33
C GLN A 44 25.25 -10.31 -20.36
N GLU A 45 24.82 -11.52 -20.69
CA GLU A 45 23.68 -11.77 -21.58
C GLU A 45 22.38 -11.41 -20.87
N ILE A 46 21.51 -10.69 -21.58
CA ILE A 46 20.16 -10.40 -21.11
C ILE A 46 19.30 -11.61 -21.47
N LYS A 47 18.82 -12.33 -20.46
CA LYS A 47 18.08 -13.59 -20.66
C LYS A 47 16.65 -13.41 -21.18
N ASP A 48 16.09 -12.21 -21.06
CA ASP A 48 14.70 -11.93 -21.39
C ASP A 48 14.60 -10.61 -22.14
N ASP A 49 14.38 -10.65 -23.45
CA ASP A 49 14.30 -9.45 -24.29
C ASP A 49 13.11 -8.55 -23.95
N ARG A 50 12.11 -9.04 -23.20
CA ARG A 50 10.93 -8.24 -22.81
C ARG A 50 11.30 -7.07 -21.90
N ILE A 51 12.33 -7.22 -21.07
CA ILE A 51 12.78 -6.14 -20.18
C ILE A 51 13.33 -4.94 -20.95
N LEU A 52 13.77 -5.15 -22.20
CA LEU A 52 14.30 -4.09 -23.06
C LEU A 52 13.19 -3.17 -23.60
N GLN A 53 11.93 -3.59 -23.48
CA GLN A 53 10.77 -2.81 -23.89
C GLN A 53 10.23 -1.93 -22.76
N LEU A 54 10.83 -2.00 -21.57
CA LEU A 54 10.39 -1.26 -20.40
C LEU A 54 11.15 0.07 -20.25
N GLU A 55 10.42 1.12 -19.93
CA GLU A 55 10.97 2.46 -19.65
C GLU A 55 10.65 2.90 -18.22
N LEU A 56 11.54 3.69 -17.61
CA LEU A 56 11.27 4.28 -16.29
C LEU A 56 10.07 5.23 -16.39
N GLY A 57 9.15 5.11 -15.44
CA GLY A 57 7.89 5.86 -15.40
C GLY A 57 6.79 5.29 -16.29
N GLN A 58 7.05 4.25 -17.09
CA GLN A 58 6.04 3.59 -17.92
C GLN A 58 4.96 2.94 -17.05
N GLU A 59 3.71 3.04 -17.50
CA GLU A 59 2.57 2.37 -16.88
C GLU A 59 2.43 0.93 -17.41
N VAL A 60 2.27 -0.01 -16.48
CA VAL A 60 2.11 -1.45 -16.77
C VAL A 60 1.05 -2.04 -15.84
N ILE A 61 0.51 -3.20 -16.21
CA ILE A 61 -0.46 -3.92 -15.36
C ILE A 61 0.29 -4.95 -14.51
N TYR A 62 0.14 -4.83 -13.19
CA TYR A 62 0.59 -5.82 -12.23
C TYR A 62 -0.44 -6.96 -12.13
N THR A 63 -0.16 -8.08 -12.78
CA THR A 63 -1.12 -9.17 -13.00
C THR A 63 -1.67 -9.84 -11.74
N PRO A 64 -0.95 -9.95 -10.60
CA PRO A 64 -1.49 -10.56 -9.39
C PRO A 64 -2.69 -9.81 -8.79
N LEU A 65 -2.77 -8.49 -9.01
CA LEU A 65 -3.84 -7.64 -8.51
C LEU A 65 -4.70 -7.02 -9.63
N ASP A 66 -4.29 -7.19 -10.89
CA ASP A 66 -4.90 -6.57 -12.08
C ASP A 66 -5.04 -5.05 -11.94
N ILE A 67 -3.99 -4.38 -11.46
CA ILE A 67 -3.94 -2.92 -11.29
C ILE A 67 -2.81 -2.29 -12.10
N THR A 68 -3.01 -1.04 -12.51
CA THR A 68 -1.98 -0.24 -13.19
C THR A 68 -0.97 0.30 -12.18
N VAL A 69 0.31 0.11 -12.45
CA VAL A 69 1.44 0.56 -11.65
C VAL A 69 2.47 1.26 -12.54
N LYS A 70 3.39 2.02 -11.94
CA LYS A 70 4.50 2.67 -12.66
C LYS A 70 5.82 1.96 -12.43
N ILE A 71 6.65 1.88 -13.47
CA ILE A 71 8.01 1.36 -13.35
C ILE A 71 8.89 2.40 -12.65
N ASP A 72 9.42 2.05 -11.49
CA ASP A 72 10.27 2.93 -10.67
C ASP A 72 11.76 2.66 -10.93
N GLN A 73 12.15 1.40 -11.03
CA GLN A 73 13.52 0.97 -11.34
C GLN A 73 13.51 -0.34 -12.14
N ILE A 74 14.51 -0.52 -13.01
CA ILE A 74 14.66 -1.75 -13.81
C ILE A 74 16.01 -2.38 -13.50
N ASN A 75 15.98 -3.58 -12.93
CA ASN A 75 17.17 -4.39 -12.68
C ASN A 75 17.26 -5.52 -13.71
N TYR A 76 17.90 -5.21 -14.83
CA TYR A 76 18.04 -6.17 -15.91
C TYR A 76 19.09 -7.27 -15.68
N LEU A 77 19.86 -7.22 -14.57
CA LEU A 77 20.73 -8.34 -14.19
C LEU A 77 19.90 -9.53 -13.69
N TYR A 78 18.91 -9.24 -12.84
CA TYR A 78 18.07 -10.26 -12.23
C TYR A 78 16.71 -10.41 -12.92
N GLY A 79 16.44 -9.65 -13.99
CA GLY A 79 15.13 -9.64 -14.64
C GLY A 79 14.02 -9.13 -13.69
N GLN A 80 14.38 -8.22 -12.78
CA GLN A 80 13.49 -7.69 -11.75
C GLN A 80 13.17 -6.23 -12.04
N VAL A 81 11.98 -5.81 -11.65
CA VAL A 81 11.49 -4.44 -11.83
C VAL A 81 10.92 -3.96 -10.51
N ALA A 82 11.35 -2.79 -10.05
CA ALA A 82 10.69 -2.10 -8.96
C ALA A 82 9.49 -1.35 -9.53
N ILE A 83 8.30 -1.65 -9.03
CA ILE A 83 7.05 -1.00 -9.40
C ILE A 83 6.56 -0.11 -8.25
N ARG A 84 5.93 1.00 -8.59
CA ARG A 84 5.30 1.94 -7.66
C ARG A 84 3.78 1.90 -7.82
N PHE A 85 3.10 1.63 -6.72
CA PHE A 85 1.64 1.60 -6.61
C PHE A 85 1.05 3.02 -6.49
N PRO A 86 -0.27 3.19 -6.71
CA PRO A 86 -0.94 4.49 -6.57
C PRO A 86 -0.86 5.12 -5.17
N ASP A 87 -0.58 4.34 -4.14
CA ASP A 87 -0.42 4.77 -2.74
C ASP A 87 1.05 5.08 -2.37
N ASP A 88 1.93 5.22 -3.36
CA ASP A 88 3.38 5.39 -3.23
C ASP A 88 4.14 4.18 -2.65
N GLY A 89 3.47 3.05 -2.42
CA GLY A 89 4.13 1.79 -2.09
C GLY A 89 5.07 1.34 -3.23
N VAL A 90 6.23 0.77 -2.89
CA VAL A 90 7.20 0.24 -3.87
C VAL A 90 7.42 -1.24 -3.62
N GLN A 91 7.41 -2.04 -4.68
CA GLN A 91 7.67 -3.48 -4.62
C GLN A 91 8.55 -3.93 -5.77
N VAL A 92 9.48 -4.85 -5.51
CA VAL A 92 10.31 -5.50 -6.53
C VAL A 92 9.64 -6.78 -6.99
N VAL A 93 9.42 -6.91 -8.30
CA VAL A 93 8.69 -8.03 -8.91
C VAL A 93 9.44 -8.59 -10.12
N GLY A 94 9.13 -9.83 -10.50
CA GLY A 94 9.62 -10.44 -11.74
C GLY A 94 8.82 -9.99 -12.96
N LEU A 95 9.46 -9.96 -14.14
CA LEU A 95 8.85 -9.57 -15.42
C LEU A 95 7.57 -10.35 -15.77
N GLU A 96 7.50 -11.63 -15.37
CA GLU A 96 6.35 -12.50 -15.61
C GLU A 96 5.06 -12.01 -14.93
N THR A 97 5.18 -11.13 -13.94
CA THR A 97 4.04 -10.54 -13.23
C THR A 97 3.57 -9.21 -13.83
N LEU A 98 4.21 -8.75 -14.91
CA LEU A 98 3.91 -7.50 -15.58
C LEU A 98 3.35 -7.75 -16.97
N ARG A 99 2.31 -7.01 -17.33
CA ARG A 99 1.76 -6.95 -18.69
C ARG A 99 1.88 -5.51 -19.21
N LEU A 100 2.49 -5.36 -20.39
CA LEU A 100 2.55 -4.08 -21.09
C LEU A 100 1.12 -3.63 -21.44
N LEU A 101 0.87 -2.32 -21.35
CA LEU A 101 -0.35 -1.74 -21.89
C LEU A 101 -0.22 -1.69 -23.41
N ASP A 102 -1.02 -2.48 -24.13
CA ASP A 102 -1.08 -2.40 -25.59
C ASP A 102 -1.53 -0.98 -25.99
N GLU A 103 -0.93 -0.37 -27.02
CA GLU A 103 -1.26 1.00 -27.44
C GLU A 103 -2.76 1.19 -27.76
N GLU A 104 -3.45 0.13 -28.19
CA GLU A 104 -4.92 0.13 -28.36
C GLU A 104 -5.68 0.26 -27.03
N SER A 105 -5.15 -0.29 -25.94
CA SER A 105 -5.76 -0.20 -24.60
C SER A 105 -5.62 1.18 -23.96
N VAL A 106 -4.56 1.93 -24.30
CA VAL A 106 -4.30 3.29 -23.80
C VAL A 106 -5.24 4.32 -24.44
N ALA A 107 -5.60 4.15 -25.72
CA ALA A 107 -6.57 5.01 -26.39
C ALA A 107 -8.01 4.84 -25.88
N LEU A 108 -8.34 3.64 -25.36
CA LEU A 108 -9.65 3.32 -24.81
C LEU A 108 -9.82 3.74 -23.33
N ASN A 109 -8.72 3.90 -22.58
CA ASN A 109 -8.77 4.16 -21.13
C ASN A 109 -8.99 5.63 -20.73
N LYS A 110 -9.08 6.58 -21.68
CA LYS A 110 -9.48 7.96 -21.34
C LYS A 110 -11.00 8.16 -21.20
N ASP A 111 -11.81 7.20 -21.66
CA ASP A 111 -13.28 7.21 -21.52
C ASP A 111 -13.88 5.90 -20.94
N ASN A 112 -13.05 4.87 -20.66
CA ASN A 112 -13.53 3.58 -20.16
C ASN A 112 -13.61 3.50 -18.62
N ASP A 113 -14.65 4.14 -18.08
CA ASP A 113 -15.29 3.71 -16.82
C ASP A 113 -16.28 2.52 -17.09
N LEU A 114 -16.09 1.80 -18.20
CA LEU A 114 -17.13 0.98 -18.84
C LEU A 114 -17.10 -0.51 -18.49
N CYS A 115 -16.03 -1.04 -17.89
CA CYS A 115 -15.91 -2.48 -17.62
C CYS A 115 -15.80 -2.88 -16.14
N ILE A 116 -15.89 -1.93 -15.21
CA ILE A 116 -15.98 -2.29 -13.79
C ILE A 116 -17.43 -2.68 -13.51
N GLN A 117 -17.63 -3.94 -13.13
CA GLN A 117 -18.92 -4.38 -12.58
C GLN A 117 -19.18 -3.57 -11.30
N LYS A 118 -20.12 -2.61 -11.39
CA LYS A 118 -20.41 -1.68 -10.30
C LYS A 118 -21.44 -2.23 -9.32
N PHE A 119 -22.31 -3.13 -9.79
CA PHE A 119 -23.44 -3.64 -9.02
C PHE A 119 -23.51 -5.18 -9.05
N LYS A 120 -24.19 -5.77 -8.06
CA LYS A 120 -24.44 -7.22 -7.97
C LYS A 120 -25.94 -7.52 -7.89
N VAL A 121 -26.30 -8.76 -8.23
CA VAL A 121 -27.67 -9.28 -8.07
C VAL A 121 -28.09 -9.12 -6.60
N GLY A 122 -29.29 -8.57 -6.40
CA GLY A 122 -29.86 -8.24 -5.09
C GLY A 122 -29.63 -6.80 -4.65
N ASP A 123 -28.77 -6.02 -5.30
CA ASP A 123 -28.60 -4.61 -4.97
C ASP A 123 -29.85 -3.80 -5.33
N LYS A 124 -30.20 -2.84 -4.46
CA LYS A 124 -31.20 -1.83 -4.76
C LYS A 124 -30.57 -0.64 -5.49
N VAL A 125 -31.17 -0.29 -6.61
CA VAL A 125 -30.67 0.75 -7.50
C VAL A 125 -31.76 1.74 -7.86
N LYS A 126 -31.34 2.94 -8.24
CA LYS A 126 -32.17 4.02 -8.75
C LYS A 126 -31.78 4.25 -10.20
N THR A 127 -32.76 4.27 -11.08
CA THR A 127 -32.55 4.50 -12.51
C THR A 127 -32.41 5.99 -12.81
N LYS A 128 -31.57 6.33 -13.78
CA LYS A 128 -31.28 7.67 -14.26
C LYS A 128 -31.28 7.67 -15.78
N THR A 129 -32.47 7.84 -16.33
CA THR A 129 -32.76 7.81 -17.76
C THR A 129 -33.54 9.06 -18.14
N ASP A 130 -33.66 9.36 -19.43
CA ASP A 130 -34.48 10.48 -19.92
C ASP A 130 -35.95 10.07 -20.20
N ASP A 131 -36.34 8.85 -19.85
CA ASP A 131 -37.63 8.25 -20.15
C ASP A 131 -38.51 8.03 -18.90
N ASP A 132 -39.58 7.25 -19.07
CA ASP A 132 -40.54 6.92 -18.01
C ASP A 132 -39.93 6.13 -16.83
N TYR A 133 -38.69 5.65 -16.97
CA TYR A 133 -37.97 4.97 -15.90
C TYR A 133 -37.11 5.92 -15.06
N ASN A 134 -37.09 7.22 -15.33
CA ASN A 134 -36.25 8.14 -14.56
C ASN A 134 -36.63 8.17 -13.07
N ASN A 135 -35.62 8.07 -12.20
CA ASN A 135 -35.74 8.10 -10.75
C ASN A 135 -36.57 6.96 -10.11
N LEU A 136 -36.86 5.88 -10.83
CA LEU A 136 -37.50 4.71 -10.24
C LEU A 136 -36.50 3.87 -9.44
N THR A 137 -36.98 3.18 -8.41
CA THR A 137 -36.18 2.28 -7.59
C THR A 137 -36.53 0.83 -7.88
N GLY A 138 -35.52 -0.01 -8.04
CA GLY A 138 -35.68 -1.43 -8.30
C GLY A 138 -34.56 -2.27 -7.71
N THR A 139 -34.66 -3.58 -7.88
CA THR A 139 -33.65 -4.55 -7.44
C THR A 139 -33.03 -5.24 -8.64
N ILE A 140 -31.70 -5.36 -8.68
CA ILE A 140 -31.03 -6.11 -9.74
C ILE A 140 -31.35 -7.59 -9.60
N MET A 141 -32.00 -8.17 -10.59
CA MET A 141 -32.38 -9.58 -10.62
C MET A 141 -31.37 -10.43 -11.39
N ASN A 142 -30.74 -9.86 -12.40
CA ASN A 142 -29.78 -10.55 -13.25
C ASN A 142 -28.77 -9.55 -13.82
N LEU A 143 -27.60 -10.05 -14.20
CA LEU A 143 -26.61 -9.27 -14.93
C LEU A 143 -25.96 -10.12 -16.01
N LYS A 144 -25.61 -9.49 -17.12
CA LYS A 144 -24.87 -10.09 -18.23
C LYS A 144 -23.69 -9.22 -18.58
N SER A 145 -22.50 -9.80 -18.51
CA SER A 145 -21.26 -9.13 -18.87
C SER A 145 -20.90 -9.43 -20.32
N TYR A 146 -20.52 -8.39 -21.05
CA TYR A 146 -20.04 -8.43 -22.41
C TYR A 146 -18.69 -7.70 -22.50
N ASN A 147 -17.99 -7.88 -23.62
CA ASN A 147 -16.70 -7.22 -23.84
C ASN A 147 -16.77 -5.68 -23.81
N TYR A 148 -17.97 -5.10 -23.94
CA TYR A 148 -18.19 -3.65 -24.03
C TYR A 148 -18.98 -3.09 -22.82
N GLY A 149 -19.23 -3.90 -21.79
CA GLY A 149 -19.90 -3.46 -20.56
C GLY A 149 -20.79 -4.53 -19.94
N THR A 150 -21.47 -4.15 -18.84
CA THR A 150 -22.42 -5.02 -18.13
C THR A 150 -23.84 -4.45 -18.24
N GLU A 151 -24.77 -5.32 -18.60
CA GLU A 151 -26.21 -5.06 -18.59
C GLU A 151 -26.82 -5.62 -17.30
N TYR A 152 -27.75 -4.88 -16.70
CA TYR A 152 -28.43 -5.23 -15.46
C TYR A 152 -29.93 -5.28 -15.70
N THR A 153 -30.55 -6.42 -15.41
CA THR A 153 -32.01 -6.54 -15.38
C THR A 153 -32.50 -6.07 -14.02
N VAL A 154 -33.22 -4.97 -13.98
CA VAL A 154 -33.77 -4.35 -12.76
C VAL A 154 -35.26 -4.62 -12.69
N MET A 155 -35.73 -5.20 -11.58
CA MET A 155 -37.14 -5.40 -11.27
C MET A 155 -37.64 -4.26 -10.38
N PHE A 156 -38.66 -3.55 -10.84
CA PHE A 156 -39.30 -2.45 -10.11
C PHE A 156 -40.39 -2.96 -9.16
N GLU A 157 -40.81 -2.10 -8.22
CA GLU A 157 -41.83 -2.43 -7.22
C GLU A 157 -43.22 -2.72 -7.83
N ASP A 158 -43.50 -2.19 -9.02
CA ASP A 158 -44.74 -2.46 -9.76
C ASP A 158 -44.72 -3.78 -10.54
N GLY A 159 -43.63 -4.55 -10.44
CA GLY A 159 -43.46 -5.85 -11.08
C GLY A 159 -42.98 -5.80 -12.53
N ARG A 160 -42.71 -4.61 -13.09
CA ARG A 160 -42.04 -4.48 -14.38
C ARG A 160 -40.54 -4.71 -14.23
N ASP A 161 -39.91 -5.24 -15.28
CA ASP A 161 -38.46 -5.32 -15.38
C ASP A 161 -37.94 -4.64 -16.65
N THR A 162 -36.72 -4.11 -16.59
CA THR A 162 -36.05 -3.46 -17.72
C THR A 162 -34.54 -3.64 -17.59
N VAL A 163 -33.84 -3.58 -18.72
CA VAL A 163 -32.38 -3.73 -18.80
C VAL A 163 -31.73 -2.36 -18.84
N PHE A 164 -30.73 -2.15 -18.00
CA PHE A 164 -29.96 -0.91 -17.89
C PHE A 164 -28.46 -1.16 -17.99
N ASN A 165 -27.72 -0.16 -18.42
CA ASN A 165 -26.26 -0.16 -18.34
C ASN A 165 -25.74 0.54 -17.06
N ASN A 166 -24.44 0.45 -16.80
CA ASN A 166 -23.78 1.06 -15.63
C ASN A 166 -24.07 2.57 -15.46
N LYS A 167 -24.23 3.33 -16.54
CA LYS A 167 -24.38 4.80 -16.50
C LYS A 167 -25.81 5.22 -16.13
N GLU A 168 -26.77 4.33 -16.33
CA GLU A 168 -28.19 4.55 -16.09
C GLU A 168 -28.61 4.15 -14.67
N LEU A 169 -27.68 3.67 -13.84
CA LEU A 169 -27.95 3.21 -12.48
C LEU A 169 -27.13 3.97 -11.45
N GLU A 170 -27.78 4.33 -10.35
CA GLU A 170 -27.17 4.85 -9.14
C GLU A 170 -27.51 3.95 -7.95
N PHE A 171 -26.58 3.74 -7.02
CA PHE A 171 -26.86 2.96 -5.82
C PHE A 171 -27.95 3.69 -5.01
N VAL A 172 -29.03 2.96 -4.68
CA VAL A 172 -29.84 3.36 -3.54
C VAL A 172 -29.10 2.81 -2.36
N ALA A 173 -28.26 3.65 -1.75
CA ALA A 173 -27.83 3.37 -0.40
C ALA A 173 -29.12 3.23 0.42
N GLU A 174 -29.50 1.99 0.75
CA GLU A 174 -30.41 1.80 1.85
C GLU A 174 -29.71 2.53 2.99
N LYS A 175 -30.30 3.66 3.42
CA LYS A 175 -30.20 4.05 4.82
C LYS A 175 -30.86 2.90 5.58
N SER A 176 -30.15 1.77 5.67
CA SER A 176 -30.28 0.88 6.78
C SER A 176 -30.25 1.86 7.95
N LYS A 177 -31.30 1.83 8.77
CA LYS A 177 -31.20 2.45 10.08
C LYS A 177 -30.11 1.64 10.78
N SER A 178 -28.85 1.96 10.49
CA SER A 178 -27.72 1.56 11.28
C SER A 178 -28.14 1.94 12.68
N GLY A 179 -28.26 0.95 13.55
CA GLY A 179 -28.60 1.23 14.93
C GLY A 179 -27.59 2.25 15.44
N ARG A 180 -27.98 3.10 16.39
CA ARG A 180 -27.10 4.11 16.99
C ARG A 180 -25.68 3.56 17.30
N PHE A 181 -25.58 2.29 17.72
CA PHE A 181 -24.30 1.63 17.99
C PHE A 181 -23.46 1.32 16.75
N THR A 182 -24.07 1.02 15.60
CA THR A 182 -23.36 0.81 14.33
C THR A 182 -22.74 2.12 13.83
N GLU A 183 -23.45 3.24 13.96
CA GLU A 183 -22.92 4.56 13.62
C GLU A 183 -21.73 4.91 14.54
N ILE A 184 -21.89 4.71 15.86
CA ILE A 184 -20.81 4.88 16.83
C ILE A 184 -19.61 3.98 16.50
N ALA A 185 -19.84 2.72 16.12
CA ALA A 185 -18.75 1.80 15.78
C ALA A 185 -17.98 2.25 14.52
N LEU A 186 -18.68 2.75 13.50
CA LEU A 186 -18.06 3.28 12.29
C LEU A 186 -17.24 4.54 12.60
N GLU A 187 -17.81 5.47 13.36
CA GLU A 187 -17.13 6.69 13.79
C GLU A 187 -15.87 6.38 14.61
N LEU A 188 -15.97 5.46 15.57
CA LEU A 188 -14.83 5.03 16.38
C LEU A 188 -13.77 4.32 15.54
N GLY A 189 -14.17 3.48 14.58
CA GLY A 189 -13.25 2.81 13.66
C GLY A 189 -12.46 3.81 12.83
N GLN A 190 -13.15 4.76 12.18
CA GLN A 190 -12.53 5.84 11.40
C GLN A 190 -11.59 6.68 12.26
N PHE A 191 -12.02 7.06 13.46
CA PHE A 191 -11.18 7.81 14.39
C PHE A 191 -9.93 7.03 14.82
N THR A 192 -10.04 5.72 15.03
CA THR A 192 -8.89 4.85 15.34
C THR A 192 -7.94 4.75 14.14
N ASP A 193 -8.46 4.60 12.92
CA ASP A 193 -7.64 4.56 11.71
C ASP A 193 -6.89 5.88 11.48
N GLU A 194 -7.56 7.01 11.67
CA GLU A 194 -6.94 8.34 11.60
C GLU A 194 -5.82 8.49 12.62
N LYS A 195 -6.04 8.04 13.87
CA LYS A 195 -5.01 8.06 14.91
C LYS A 195 -3.84 7.15 14.58
N ASN A 196 -4.10 5.92 14.14
CA ASN A 196 -3.04 4.99 13.74
C ASN A 196 -2.26 5.53 12.54
N LYS A 197 -2.91 6.21 11.60
CA LYS A 197 -2.24 6.87 10.47
C LYS A 197 -1.37 8.03 10.93
N GLN A 198 -1.83 8.82 11.91
CA GLN A 198 -1.09 9.98 12.40
C GLN A 198 0.10 9.60 13.31
N TYR A 199 -0.05 8.53 14.11
CA TYR A 199 0.89 8.20 15.17
C TYR A 199 1.54 6.83 15.03
N GLY A 200 1.31 6.10 13.93
CA GLY A 200 1.72 4.70 13.79
C GLY A 200 1.08 3.78 14.82
N SER A 201 1.57 2.54 14.90
CA SER A 201 1.14 1.61 15.95
C SER A 201 1.87 1.90 17.27
N SER A 202 1.31 2.81 18.08
CA SER A 202 1.88 3.15 19.39
C SER A 202 1.87 1.95 20.35
N VAL A 203 0.93 1.02 20.16
CA VAL A 203 0.84 -0.24 20.90
C VAL A 203 2.04 -1.13 20.59
N ASP A 204 2.33 -1.37 19.30
CA ASP A 204 3.44 -2.26 18.91
C ASP A 204 4.79 -1.67 19.31
N ALA A 205 4.98 -0.35 19.10
CA ALA A 205 6.19 0.33 19.54
C ALA A 205 6.40 0.23 21.06
N THR A 206 5.33 0.43 21.85
CA THR A 206 5.39 0.30 23.31
C THR A 206 5.64 -1.15 23.74
N TYR A 207 5.04 -2.13 23.04
CA TYR A 207 5.26 -3.54 23.28
C TYR A 207 6.74 -3.92 23.12
N GLU A 208 7.37 -3.53 22.01
CA GLU A 208 8.78 -3.81 21.76
C GLU A 208 9.70 -3.12 22.77
N MET A 209 9.40 -1.87 23.16
CA MET A 209 10.17 -1.17 24.20
C MET A 209 10.07 -1.87 25.56
N ILE A 210 8.88 -2.31 25.97
CA ILE A 210 8.68 -3.04 27.21
C ILE A 210 9.39 -4.38 27.17
N LYS A 211 9.33 -5.10 26.04
CA LYS A 211 10.00 -6.40 25.87
C LYS A 211 11.50 -6.29 26.18
N VAL A 212 12.18 -5.27 25.64
CA VAL A 212 13.60 -4.99 25.94
C VAL A 212 13.83 -4.74 27.44
N LEU A 213 12.98 -3.92 28.08
CA LEU A 213 13.12 -3.66 29.52
C LEU A 213 12.85 -4.89 30.40
N MET A 214 12.04 -5.82 29.90
CA MET A 214 11.60 -7.03 30.59
C MET A 214 12.56 -8.21 30.45
N GLU A 215 13.50 -8.20 29.49
CA GLU A 215 14.48 -9.29 29.27
C GLU A 215 15.23 -9.71 30.54
N ARG A 216 15.56 -8.76 31.42
CA ARG A 216 16.23 -9.05 32.71
C ARG A 216 15.38 -9.84 33.71
N TYR A 217 14.08 -9.95 33.46
CA TYR A 217 13.12 -10.70 34.27
C TYR A 217 12.67 -11.99 33.57
N THR A 218 13.29 -12.37 32.44
CA THR A 218 12.97 -13.63 31.76
C THR A 218 13.25 -14.81 32.69
N TYR A 219 12.27 -15.68 32.85
CA TYR A 219 12.35 -16.90 33.66
C TYR A 219 12.58 -18.14 32.78
N ASP A 220 11.87 -18.20 31.66
CA ASP A 220 12.01 -19.22 30.61
C ASP A 220 11.68 -18.60 29.23
N GLU A 221 11.56 -19.44 28.20
CA GLU A 221 11.32 -18.99 26.82
C GLU A 221 10.00 -18.23 26.62
N GLU A 222 9.01 -18.42 27.51
CA GLU A 222 7.66 -17.87 27.36
C GLU A 222 7.23 -16.97 28.53
N ASN A 223 7.97 -16.94 29.64
CA ASN A 223 7.54 -16.33 30.89
C ASN A 223 8.53 -15.34 31.50
N TYR A 224 7.98 -14.34 32.19
CA TYR A 224 8.73 -13.40 33.03
C TYR A 224 8.47 -13.67 34.52
N LEU A 225 9.52 -13.63 35.34
CA LEU A 225 9.43 -13.61 36.80
C LEU A 225 9.85 -12.24 37.34
N MET A 226 8.88 -11.45 37.79
CA MET A 226 9.11 -10.09 38.26
C MET A 226 8.51 -9.82 39.65
N PRO A 227 9.12 -8.92 40.44
CA PRO A 227 8.58 -8.55 41.74
C PRO A 227 7.29 -7.75 41.58
N LYS A 228 6.32 -7.96 42.48
CA LYS A 228 5.03 -7.23 42.46
C LYS A 228 5.18 -5.72 42.53
N SER A 229 6.23 -5.21 43.19
CA SER A 229 6.54 -3.78 43.26
C SER A 229 6.78 -3.15 41.88
N LEU A 230 7.21 -3.93 40.89
CA LEU A 230 7.47 -3.45 39.54
C LEU A 230 6.19 -3.12 38.75
N LEU A 231 5.05 -3.73 39.09
CA LEU A 231 3.80 -3.59 38.32
C LEU A 231 3.36 -2.14 38.16
N GLN A 232 3.42 -1.34 39.23
CA GLN A 232 3.01 0.05 39.19
C GLN A 232 3.97 0.91 38.34
N HIS A 233 5.27 0.58 38.37
CA HIS A 233 6.26 1.23 37.51
C HIS A 233 6.02 0.89 36.04
N ILE A 234 5.73 -0.36 35.70
CA ILE A 234 5.42 -0.78 34.31
C ILE A 234 4.25 0.04 33.76
N LEU A 235 3.14 0.15 34.51
CA LEU A 235 1.98 0.93 34.07
C LEU A 235 2.33 2.39 33.78
N LEU A 236 3.15 3.00 34.64
CA LEU A 236 3.59 4.38 34.46
C LEU A 236 4.54 4.53 33.26
N GLN A 237 5.46 3.58 33.06
CA GLN A 237 6.36 3.58 31.92
C GLN A 237 5.62 3.41 30.59
N VAL A 238 4.62 2.53 30.51
CA VAL A 238 3.77 2.38 29.31
C VAL A 238 3.10 3.71 28.94
N ARG A 239 2.62 4.48 29.92
CA ARG A 239 2.06 5.83 29.68
C ARG A 239 3.12 6.82 29.19
N MET A 240 4.33 6.76 29.73
CA MET A 240 5.43 7.60 29.28
C MET A 240 5.86 7.26 27.84
N MET A 241 5.94 5.97 27.51
CA MET A 241 6.26 5.47 26.16
C MET A 241 5.23 5.90 25.13
N ASP A 242 3.93 5.82 25.45
CA ASP A 242 2.86 6.34 24.59
C ASP A 242 3.08 7.83 24.24
N LYS A 243 3.44 8.65 25.24
CA LYS A 243 3.73 10.08 25.03
C LYS A 243 5.04 10.30 24.27
N GLN A 244 6.05 9.47 24.47
CA GLN A 244 7.30 9.49 23.68
C GLN A 244 7.01 9.17 22.21
N ASN A 245 6.24 8.13 21.92
CA ASN A 245 5.83 7.78 20.56
C ASN A 245 5.11 8.95 19.88
N ARG A 246 4.22 9.65 20.59
CA ARG A 246 3.54 10.85 20.06
C ARG A 246 4.53 11.97 19.72
N LEU A 247 5.56 12.19 20.52
CA LEU A 247 6.60 13.19 20.23
C LEU A 247 7.40 12.85 18.96
N PHE A 248 7.74 11.58 18.77
CA PHE A 248 8.49 11.16 17.58
C PHE A 248 7.63 11.19 16.31
N ASN A 249 6.34 10.86 16.40
CA ASN A 249 5.44 10.82 15.24
C ASN A 249 4.80 12.17 14.92
N ASN A 250 4.69 13.09 15.89
CA ASN A 250 4.24 14.46 15.69
C ASN A 250 5.16 15.47 16.43
N PRO A 251 6.39 15.69 15.95
CA PRO A 251 7.35 16.57 16.63
C PRO A 251 6.88 18.04 16.69
N SER A 252 5.95 18.42 15.80
CA SER A 252 5.38 19.77 15.78
C SER A 252 4.35 20.02 16.89
N GLY A 253 3.74 18.96 17.44
CA GLY A 253 2.60 19.04 18.37
C GLY A 253 1.34 19.65 17.77
N LYS A 254 1.29 19.90 16.45
CA LYS A 254 0.12 20.51 15.80
C LYS A 254 -1.06 19.52 15.83
N GLY A 255 -2.23 20.01 16.25
CA GLY A 255 -3.45 19.20 16.36
C GLY A 255 -3.60 18.43 17.68
N ASP A 256 -2.62 18.52 18.57
CA ASP A 256 -2.69 17.85 19.87
C ASP A 256 -3.39 18.74 20.91
N SER A 257 -4.43 18.21 21.56
CA SER A 257 -5.14 18.89 22.66
C SER A 257 -4.35 18.90 23.98
N GLU A 258 -3.27 18.13 24.05
CA GLU A 258 -2.45 17.90 25.25
C GLU A 258 -0.98 18.13 24.91
N SER A 259 -0.16 18.46 25.91
CA SER A 259 1.29 18.59 25.74
C SER A 259 1.99 17.32 26.25
N PRO A 260 2.60 16.49 25.37
CA PRO A 260 3.27 15.26 25.79
C PRO A 260 4.36 15.49 26.83
N TYR A 261 5.11 16.60 26.74
CA TYR A 261 6.11 16.95 27.75
C TYR A 261 5.51 17.25 29.13
N LYS A 262 4.36 17.94 29.19
CA LYS A 262 3.68 18.19 30.48
C LYS A 262 3.20 16.87 31.10
N ASP A 263 2.69 15.95 30.29
CA ASP A 263 2.28 14.64 30.76
C ASP A 263 3.48 13.84 31.30
N LEU A 264 4.62 13.85 30.60
CA LEU A 264 5.85 13.19 31.05
C LEU A 264 6.34 13.74 32.40
N VAL A 265 6.26 15.06 32.61
CA VAL A 265 6.57 15.68 33.91
C VAL A 265 5.59 15.20 34.98
N GLY A 266 4.28 15.23 34.69
CA GLY A 266 3.25 14.75 35.60
C GLY A 266 3.44 13.28 36.01
N TYR A 267 3.71 12.41 35.05
CA TYR A 267 4.00 11.00 35.32
C TYR A 267 5.28 10.83 36.13
N SER A 268 6.31 11.63 35.89
CA SER A 268 7.55 11.57 36.68
C SER A 268 7.31 11.96 38.14
N LEU A 269 6.50 13.00 38.39
CA LEU A 269 6.11 13.41 39.74
C LEU A 269 5.30 12.31 40.46
N ILE A 270 4.36 11.67 39.76
CA ILE A 270 3.62 10.52 40.31
C ILE A 270 4.58 9.38 40.66
N GLY A 271 5.59 9.12 39.83
CA GLY A 271 6.62 8.12 40.10
C GLY A 271 7.43 8.40 41.36
N VAL A 272 7.79 9.68 41.59
CA VAL A 272 8.49 10.11 42.81
C VAL A 272 7.64 9.86 44.05
N ASP A 273 6.41 10.37 44.08
CA ASP A 273 5.46 10.18 45.19
C ASP A 273 5.22 8.69 45.49
N MET A 274 5.11 7.86 44.45
CA MET A 274 4.91 6.43 44.59
C MET A 274 6.10 5.73 45.28
N VAL A 275 7.33 6.14 44.96
CA VAL A 275 8.53 5.61 45.62
C VAL A 275 8.60 6.07 47.08
N GLU A 276 8.33 7.35 47.35
CA GLU A 276 8.33 7.91 48.71
C GLU A 276 7.33 7.18 49.63
N ARG A 277 6.08 7.03 49.19
CA ARG A 277 5.04 6.31 49.95
C ARG A 277 5.37 4.84 50.21
N ASN A 278 6.13 4.21 49.32
CA ASN A 278 6.55 2.82 49.54
C ASN A 278 7.67 2.73 50.58
N ASN A 279 8.61 3.69 50.59
CA ASN A 279 9.67 3.76 51.60
C ASN A 279 9.11 4.03 53.00
N GLU A 280 8.09 4.88 53.12
CA GLU A 280 7.41 5.17 54.39
C GLU A 280 6.71 3.94 55.00
N LYS A 281 6.24 2.99 54.18
CA LYS A 281 5.57 1.77 54.67
C LYS A 281 6.53 0.71 55.23
N THR A 282 7.81 0.81 54.87
CA THR A 282 8.86 -0.14 55.28
C THR A 282 9.63 0.32 56.52
N ASN A 283 9.43 1.56 56.98
CA ASN A 283 9.96 2.10 58.23
C ASN A 283 8.93 2.01 59.36
#